data_AF-A0AA35T4F0-F1
#
_entry.id   AF-A0AA35T4F0-F1
#
_cell.length_a   1.000
_cell.length_b   1.000
_cell.length_c   1.000
_cell.angle_alpha   90.00
_cell.angle_beta   90.00
_cell.angle_gamma   90.00
#
_symmetry.space_group_name_H-M   'P 1'
#
loop_
_entity.id
_entity.type
_entity.pdbx_description
1 polymer ?
#
loop_
_entity_poly.entity_id
_entity_poly.type
_entity_poly.pdbx_seq_one_letter_code
_entity_poly.pdbx_strand_id
1 'polypeptide(L)'
;MAHHHCHGGEDGHGGHHHHDHGEDPAVKFSLYTKIDTERVMCWNEAEEGSGRTVFTAWEDRMDRDEMVESDVDPELLFHIPIPKKITLRNVSARKSSIA
;
A
#
# COMPACT_ATOMS: atom_id res chain seq x y z
N MET A 1 -10.60 65.73 23.74
CA MET A 1 -10.17 65.88 22.34
C MET A 1 -10.67 64.68 21.58
N ALA A 2 -11.56 64.87 20.61
CA ALA A 2 -11.89 63.84 19.64
C ALA A 2 -10.70 63.62 18.70
N HIS A 3 -10.52 62.40 18.17
CA HIS A 3 -10.32 62.13 16.74
C HIS A 3 -10.20 60.60 16.50
N HIS A 4 -11.07 60.10 15.62
CA HIS A 4 -11.04 58.78 15.00
C HIS A 4 -9.70 58.50 14.30
N HIS A 5 -9.33 57.23 14.08
CA HIS A 5 -8.94 56.75 12.74
C HIS A 5 -9.07 55.22 12.63
N CYS A 6 -9.81 54.82 11.60
CA CYS A 6 -10.02 53.48 11.08
C CYS A 6 -8.88 53.11 10.12
N HIS A 7 -8.48 51.83 10.09
CA HIS A 7 -7.75 51.25 8.97
C HIS A 7 -8.49 50.00 8.50
N GLY A 8 -9.06 50.10 7.30
CA GLY A 8 -9.47 48.97 6.48
C GLY A 8 -8.33 48.47 5.61
N GLY A 9 -8.64 47.40 4.88
CA GLY A 9 -7.80 46.72 3.90
C GLY A 9 -7.18 45.46 4.49
N GLU A 10 -7.18 44.30 3.86
CA GLU A 10 -7.54 43.94 2.50
C GLU A 10 -7.60 42.41 2.45
N ASP A 11 -8.33 41.94 1.46
CA ASP A 11 -8.34 40.63 0.84
C ASP A 11 -6.99 39.90 0.91
N GLY A 12 -7.02 38.60 1.24
CA GLY A 12 -5.77 37.86 1.40
C GLY A 12 -5.93 36.37 1.62
N HIS A 13 -6.58 35.71 0.65
CA HIS A 13 -6.37 34.31 0.29
C HIS A 13 -6.44 33.26 1.41
N GLY A 14 -7.55 32.51 1.39
CA GLY A 14 -7.61 31.17 1.95
C GLY A 14 -6.32 30.44 1.62
N GLY A 15 -5.59 30.10 2.68
CA GLY A 15 -4.42 29.25 2.61
C GLY A 15 -4.86 27.96 1.97
N HIS A 16 -4.70 27.89 0.65
CA HIS A 16 -4.56 26.65 -0.06
C HIS A 16 -3.40 25.97 0.64
N HIS A 17 -3.74 25.12 1.61
CA HIS A 17 -2.96 23.96 1.92
C HIS A 17 -2.85 23.23 0.59
N HIS A 18 -1.86 23.63 -0.20
CA HIS A 18 -1.13 22.73 -1.05
C HIS A 18 -0.72 21.61 -0.10
N HIS A 19 -1.61 20.63 0.04
CA HIS A 19 -1.18 19.27 0.20
C HIS A 19 -0.29 19.06 -1.02
N ASP A 20 1.00 19.38 -0.83
CA ASP A 20 2.07 18.72 -1.54
C ASP A 20 1.66 17.25 -1.47
N HIS A 21 1.14 16.73 -2.59
CA HIS A 21 0.91 15.31 -2.76
C HIS A 21 2.31 14.68 -2.88
N GLY A 22 3.11 14.85 -1.83
CA GLY A 22 4.33 14.13 -1.59
C GLY A 22 3.89 12.69 -1.54
N GLU A 23 4.10 12.01 -2.65
CA GLU A 23 3.56 10.68 -2.95
C GLU A 23 3.58 9.83 -1.69
N ASP A 24 2.42 9.22 -1.38
CA ASP A 24 2.20 8.39 -0.20
C ASP A 24 3.46 7.53 0.02
N PRO A 25 4.13 7.62 1.18
CA PRO A 25 5.34 6.87 1.46
C PRO A 25 5.22 5.40 1.06
N ALA A 26 4.03 4.83 1.16
CA ALA A 26 3.78 3.45 0.77
C ALA A 26 3.93 3.17 -0.74
N VAL A 27 3.64 4.15 -1.61
CA VAL A 27 3.95 4.08 -3.05
C VAL A 27 5.47 4.05 -3.25
N LYS A 28 6.18 5.01 -2.63
CA LYS A 28 7.64 5.16 -2.73
C LYS A 28 8.40 3.94 -2.21
N PHE A 29 7.91 3.31 -1.16
CA PHE A 29 8.55 2.16 -0.51
C PHE A 29 8.00 0.81 -0.95
N SER A 30 7.09 0.77 -1.93
CA SER A 30 6.56 -0.50 -2.43
C SER A 30 7.69 -1.45 -2.84
N LEU A 31 7.62 -2.66 -2.29
CA LEU A 31 8.55 -3.75 -2.59
C LEU A 31 8.07 -4.59 -3.76
N TYR A 32 6.85 -4.37 -4.25
CA TYR A 32 6.26 -5.12 -5.36
C TYR A 32 7.17 -5.12 -6.59
N THR A 33 7.70 -3.96 -6.97
CA THR A 33 8.65 -3.83 -8.11
C THR A 33 10.06 -4.34 -7.81
N LYS A 34 10.34 -4.75 -6.57
CA LYS A 34 11.66 -5.20 -6.11
C LYS A 34 11.70 -6.70 -5.82
N ILE A 35 10.56 -7.38 -5.75
CA ILE A 35 10.46 -8.82 -5.57
C ILE A 35 10.28 -9.51 -6.92
N ASP A 36 10.72 -10.76 -7.00
CA ASP A 36 10.52 -11.61 -8.17
C ASP A 36 9.27 -12.47 -7.90
N THR A 37 8.10 -11.99 -8.36
CA THR A 37 6.80 -12.65 -8.13
C THR A 37 6.69 -13.99 -8.86
N GLU A 38 7.39 -14.15 -9.99
CA GLU A 38 7.37 -15.40 -10.77
C GLU A 38 8.06 -16.56 -10.04
N ARG A 39 9.05 -16.25 -9.20
CA ARG A 39 9.77 -17.23 -8.39
C ARG A 39 9.25 -17.36 -6.96
N VAL A 40 8.16 -16.69 -6.61
CA VAL A 40 7.51 -16.89 -5.32
C VAL A 40 6.99 -18.32 -5.26
N MET A 41 7.31 -19.01 -4.17
CA MET A 41 6.72 -20.31 -3.86
C MET A 41 5.76 -20.14 -2.70
N CYS A 42 4.56 -20.72 -2.83
CA CYS A 42 3.60 -20.83 -1.75
C CYS A 42 3.44 -22.32 -1.42
N TRP A 43 3.44 -22.65 -0.14
CA TRP A 43 3.16 -23.99 0.34
C TRP A 43 1.84 -23.99 1.13
N ASN A 44 1.13 -25.11 1.06
CA ASN A 44 -0.21 -25.35 1.63
C ASN A 44 -1.34 -24.53 0.98
N GLU A 45 -1.12 -23.99 -0.22
CA GLU A 45 -2.17 -23.40 -1.04
C GLU A 45 -3.13 -24.48 -1.57
N ALA A 46 -4.43 -24.16 -1.61
CA ALA A 46 -5.48 -25.02 -2.16
C ALA A 46 -5.38 -25.18 -3.67
N GLU A 47 -4.99 -24.10 -4.35
CA GLU A 47 -4.73 -24.10 -5.79
C GLU A 47 -3.25 -23.79 -6.05
N GLU A 48 -2.59 -24.67 -6.81
CA GLU A 48 -1.17 -24.52 -7.16
C GLU A 48 -0.93 -23.22 -7.92
N GLY A 49 -0.02 -22.40 -7.40
CA GLY A 49 0.35 -21.12 -7.98
C GLY A 49 -0.63 -19.99 -7.72
N SER A 50 -1.62 -20.14 -6.83
CA SER A 50 -2.51 -19.04 -6.40
C SER A 50 -1.78 -18.05 -5.48
N GLY A 51 -0.85 -18.53 -4.65
CA GLY A 51 -0.08 -17.69 -3.74
C GLY A 51 0.88 -16.70 -4.43
N ARG A 52 1.17 -16.87 -5.73
CA ARG A 52 1.97 -15.86 -6.47
C ARG A 52 1.12 -14.69 -6.97
N THR A 53 -0.19 -14.88 -7.14
CA THR A 53 -1.07 -13.91 -7.78
C THR A 53 -1.57 -12.84 -6.80
N VAL A 54 -1.54 -13.14 -5.51
CA VAL A 54 -1.93 -12.20 -4.44
C VAL A 54 -0.95 -11.04 -4.20
N PHE A 55 0.21 -11.05 -4.87
CA PHE A 55 1.13 -9.92 -4.86
C PHE A 55 0.68 -8.92 -5.92
N THR A 56 0.12 -7.79 -5.49
CA THR A 56 -0.38 -6.73 -6.38
C THR A 56 0.36 -5.41 -6.21
N ALA A 57 0.21 -4.53 -7.20
CA ALA A 57 0.72 -3.17 -7.12
C ALA A 57 0.00 -2.38 -6.02
N TRP A 58 0.64 -1.30 -5.54
CA TRP A 58 0.07 -0.48 -4.46
C TRP A 58 -1.27 0.18 -4.85
N GLU A 59 -1.47 0.45 -6.13
CA GLU A 59 -2.70 1.02 -6.69
C GLU A 59 -3.85 0.01 -6.62
N ASP A 60 -3.56 -1.26 -6.91
CA ASP A 60 -4.51 -2.38 -6.92
C ASP A 60 -4.66 -3.05 -5.55
N ARG A 61 -4.12 -2.46 -4.47
CA ARG A 61 -4.16 -3.05 -3.12
C ARG A 61 -5.57 -3.25 -2.54
N MET A 62 -6.57 -2.67 -3.18
CA MET A 62 -7.99 -2.80 -2.81
C MET A 62 -8.72 -3.84 -3.67
N ASP A 63 -8.08 -4.30 -4.74
CA ASP A 63 -8.57 -5.41 -5.54
C ASP A 63 -8.55 -6.70 -4.71
N ARG A 64 -9.61 -7.50 -4.86
CA ARG A 64 -9.83 -8.76 -4.12
C ARG A 64 -10.12 -9.92 -5.07
N ASP A 65 -9.93 -9.72 -6.37
CA ASP A 65 -10.15 -10.75 -7.38
C ASP A 65 -9.13 -11.90 -7.25
N GLU A 66 -7.88 -11.56 -6.91
CA GLU A 66 -6.80 -12.53 -6.69
C GLU A 66 -6.68 -12.87 -5.19
N MET A 67 -6.85 -14.13 -4.84
CA MET A 67 -6.76 -14.62 -3.46
C MET A 67 -6.12 -16.00 -3.39
N VAL A 68 -5.58 -16.32 -2.21
CA VAL A 68 -4.98 -17.60 -1.88
C VAL A 68 -5.74 -18.20 -0.71
N GLU A 69 -6.17 -19.44 -0.88
CA GLU A 69 -6.84 -20.21 0.16
C GLU A 69 -5.91 -21.34 0.61
N SER A 70 -5.98 -21.68 1.89
CA SER A 70 -5.28 -22.83 2.43
C SER A 70 -6.11 -24.11 2.22
N ASP A 71 -5.48 -25.21 1.82
CA ASP A 71 -6.20 -26.47 1.55
C ASP A 71 -6.67 -27.16 2.84
N VAL A 72 -5.71 -27.64 3.64
CA VAL A 72 -5.96 -28.56 4.75
C VAL A 72 -5.70 -27.88 6.09
N ASP A 73 -4.53 -27.28 6.25
CA ASP A 73 -4.12 -26.62 7.48
C ASP A 73 -4.32 -25.11 7.35
N PRO A 74 -4.64 -24.38 8.43
CA PRO A 74 -4.81 -22.93 8.41
C PRO A 74 -3.51 -22.15 8.15
N GLU A 75 -2.38 -22.85 7.99
CA GLU A 75 -1.05 -22.27 7.84
C GLU A 75 -0.62 -22.24 6.37
N LEU A 76 -0.37 -21.04 5.85
CA LEU A 76 0.24 -20.80 4.54
C LEU A 76 1.68 -20.33 4.72
N LEU A 77 2.59 -20.83 3.89
CA LEU A 77 4.00 -20.44 3.93
C LEU A 77 4.44 -19.85 2.58
N PHE A 78 4.97 -18.63 2.63
CA PHE A 78 5.46 -17.91 1.45
C PHE A 78 6.99 -17.82 1.46
N HIS A 79 7.60 -18.30 0.38
CA HIS A 79 9.02 -18.08 0.11
C HIS A 79 9.16 -17.05 -1.03
N ILE A 80 9.59 -15.84 -0.67
CA ILE A 80 9.70 -14.70 -1.58
C ILE A 80 11.19 -14.40 -1.83
N PRO A 81 11.74 -14.74 -3.00
CA PRO A 81 13.12 -14.41 -3.33
C PRO A 81 13.27 -12.90 -3.57
N ILE A 82 14.21 -12.29 -2.84
CA ILE A 82 14.53 -10.87 -3.00
C ILE A 82 15.85 -10.75 -3.77
N PRO A 83 15.83 -10.26 -5.03
CA PRO A 83 17.02 -10.21 -5.89
C PRO A 83 18.06 -9.17 -5.43
N LYS A 84 17.63 -8.16 -4.68
CA LYS A 84 18.50 -7.06 -4.20
C LYS A 84 18.43 -6.95 -2.70
N LYS A 85 19.53 -6.52 -2.07
CA LYS A 85 19.52 -6.21 -0.64
C LYS A 85 18.57 -5.05 -0.36
N ILE A 86 17.56 -5.29 0.47
CA ILE A 86 16.61 -4.27 0.93
C ILE A 86 16.51 -4.30 2.46
N THR A 87 15.99 -3.21 3.03
CA THR A 87 15.56 -3.17 4.43
C THR A 87 14.04 -3.28 4.48
N LEU A 88 13.54 -4.38 5.02
CA LEU A 88 12.11 -4.58 5.25
C LEU A 88 11.67 -3.72 6.44
N ARG A 89 10.68 -2.84 6.22
CA ARG A 89 10.17 -1.92 7.24
C ARG A 89 8.81 -2.35 7.78
N ASN A 90 7.94 -2.80 6.88
CA ASN A 90 6.58 -3.19 7.20
C ASN A 90 6.13 -4.29 6.22
N VAL A 91 5.25 -5.16 6.70
CA VAL A 91 4.53 -6.16 5.90
C VAL A 91 3.05 -5.95 6.18
N SER A 92 2.28 -5.73 5.12
CA SER A 92 0.83 -5.62 5.19
C SER A 92 0.21 -6.83 4.50
N ALA A 93 -0.62 -7.57 5.22
CA ALA A 93 -1.45 -8.62 4.66
C ALA A 93 -2.93 -8.28 4.94
N ARG A 94 -3.79 -8.55 3.97
CA ARG A 94 -5.24 -8.37 4.11
C ARG A 94 -5.89 -9.73 3.96
N LYS A 95 -6.78 -10.06 4.89
CA LYS A 95 -7.64 -11.24 4.76
C LYS A 95 -8.87 -10.86 3.94
N SER A 96 -9.22 -11.72 2.99
CA SER A 96 -10.52 -11.66 2.33
C SER A 96 -11.52 -12.42 3.20
N SER A 97 -12.64 -11.80 3.58
CA SER A 97 -13.81 -12.55 4.06
C SER A 97 -14.68 -12.89 2.84
N ILE A 98 -14.73 -14.16 2.48
CA ILE A 98 -15.81 -14.69 1.63
C ILE A 98 -17.02 -14.83 2.57
N ALA A 99 -18.16 -14.28 2.17
CA ALA A 99 -19.42 -14.37 2.90
C ALA A 99 -20.18 -15.65 2.51
#